data_AF-A0A9W8CXB6-F1
#
_entry.id   AF-A0A9W8CXB6-F1
#
_cell.length_a   1.000
_cell.length_b   1.000
_cell.length_c   1.000
_cell.angle_alpha   90.00
_cell.angle_beta   90.00
_cell.angle_gamma   90.00
#
_symmetry.space_group_name_H-M   'P 1'
#
loop_
_entity.id
_entity.type
_entity.pdbx_description
1 polymer ?
#
loop_
_entity_poly.entity_id
_entity_poly.type
_entity_poly.pdbx_seq_one_letter_code
_entity_poly.pdbx_strand_id
1 'polypeptide(L)'
;MPKEYIARLVYDRNHSSLAIVKANGHVVGGITYRLFEQRQFAEIVFCAVSSSEQVKGFTKEVTLDKRLWMGYIKDYEGGTLMQCSMVPKVEYAKAKEILARQREAVLEKIQAKTRSQIVYPGLRCFKENPDLAAIDPLTIPGIAESGWTPEMDEISRKHARSKLNTWQITVVGEMLVHPSAWPFQKPVDAQEVPDYYTVVKEPMDLMTLEANVEDNKYPVLEDFIHDTRKIFENCKNYNGEGTRYWRCASGLEKFFDEKVKEWRSRASK
;
A
#
# COMPACT_ATOMS: atom_id res chain seq x y z
N MET A 1 -8.43 27.31 -8.84
CA MET A 1 -8.46 28.51 -7.98
C MET A 1 -8.58 29.77 -8.86
N PRO A 2 -9.24 30.83 -8.39
CA PRO A 2 -9.36 32.11 -9.12
C PRO A 2 -8.00 32.77 -9.37
N LYS A 3 -7.84 33.49 -10.49
CA LYS A 3 -6.56 34.12 -10.89
C LYS A 3 -6.15 35.22 -9.91
N GLU A 4 -7.09 36.02 -9.47
CA GLU A 4 -6.91 37.12 -8.53
C GLU A 4 -6.43 36.60 -7.17
N TYR A 5 -6.96 35.45 -6.75
CA TYR A 5 -6.55 34.79 -5.52
C TYR A 5 -5.09 34.32 -5.59
N ILE A 6 -4.70 33.70 -6.71
CA ILE A 6 -3.33 33.26 -6.95
C ILE A 6 -2.38 34.45 -6.92
N ALA A 7 -2.67 35.50 -7.70
CA ALA A 7 -1.83 36.69 -7.77
C ALA A 7 -1.65 37.34 -6.39
N ARG A 8 -2.73 37.46 -5.61
CA ARG A 8 -2.68 38.04 -4.27
C ARG A 8 -1.70 37.32 -3.35
N LEU A 9 -1.71 35.98 -3.34
CA LEU A 9 -0.85 35.20 -2.45
C LEU A 9 0.59 35.09 -2.97
N VAL A 10 0.79 35.00 -4.29
CA VAL A 10 2.14 34.99 -4.90
C VAL A 10 2.88 36.30 -4.62
N TYR A 11 2.18 37.44 -4.63
CA TYR A 11 2.77 38.76 -4.37
C TYR A 11 2.66 39.23 -2.90
N ASP A 12 2.15 38.38 -2.00
CA ASP A 12 2.05 38.69 -0.58
C ASP A 12 3.43 38.62 0.08
N ARG A 13 3.79 39.64 0.89
CA ARG A 13 5.11 39.75 1.53
C ARG A 13 5.40 38.67 2.58
N ASN A 14 4.37 38.00 3.10
CA ASN A 14 4.51 36.91 4.06
C ASN A 14 4.74 35.56 3.36
N HIS A 15 4.71 35.53 2.02
CA HIS A 15 4.96 34.33 1.23
C HIS A 15 6.32 34.41 0.56
N SER A 16 6.90 33.25 0.32
CA SER A 16 8.15 33.08 -0.42
C SER A 16 7.91 32.13 -1.59
N SER A 17 8.64 32.33 -2.68
CA SER A 17 8.51 31.50 -3.88
C SER A 17 9.86 30.96 -4.32
N LEU A 18 9.92 29.65 -4.59
CA LEU A 18 11.03 29.00 -5.27
C LEU A 18 10.59 28.73 -6.72
N ALA A 19 11.37 29.21 -7.69
CA ALA A 19 11.06 29.05 -9.11
C ALA A 19 12.13 28.23 -9.82
N ILE A 20 11.70 27.38 -10.75
CA ILE A 20 12.57 26.68 -11.70
C ILE A 20 12.65 27.53 -12.94
N VAL A 21 13.83 28.05 -13.26
CA VAL A 21 14.05 29.00 -14.34
C VAL A 21 15.05 28.42 -15.34
N LYS A 22 14.69 28.41 -16.62
CA LYS A 22 15.62 28.05 -17.70
C LYS A 22 16.67 29.14 -17.88
N ALA A 23 17.81 28.80 -18.50
CA ALA A 23 18.89 29.75 -18.75
C ALA A 23 18.46 31.01 -19.54
N ASN A 24 17.40 30.93 -20.33
CA ASN A 24 16.83 32.06 -21.08
C ASN A 24 15.84 32.92 -20.25
N GLY A 25 15.74 32.70 -18.93
CA GLY A 25 14.84 33.43 -18.03
C GLY A 25 13.40 32.92 -18.00
N HIS A 26 13.06 31.89 -18.78
CA HIS A 26 11.71 31.33 -18.80
C HIS A 26 11.42 30.47 -17.56
N VAL A 27 10.33 30.77 -16.85
CA VAL A 27 9.88 30.02 -15.66
C VAL A 27 9.15 28.74 -16.08
N VAL A 28 9.58 27.60 -15.55
CA VAL A 28 9.04 26.26 -15.86
C VAL A 28 8.03 25.79 -14.82
N GLY A 29 8.21 26.22 -13.58
CA GLY A 29 7.38 25.81 -12.46
C GLY A 29 7.89 26.43 -11.17
N GLY A 30 7.21 26.17 -10.06
CA GLY A 30 7.61 26.71 -8.78
C GLY A 30 6.70 26.30 -7.63
N ILE A 31 7.17 26.63 -6.44
CA ILE A 31 6.48 26.43 -5.18
C ILE A 31 6.36 27.79 -4.49
N THR A 32 5.16 28.18 -4.12
CA THR A 32 4.92 29.30 -3.20
C THR A 32 4.53 28.74 -1.85
N TYR A 33 5.22 29.19 -0.80
CA TYR A 33 5.01 28.73 0.56
C TYR A 33 5.00 29.89 1.56
N ARG A 34 4.41 29.64 2.72
CA ARG A 34 4.41 30.55 3.87
C ARG A 34 5.13 29.88 5.04
N LEU A 35 6.17 30.53 5.55
CA LEU A 35 6.98 30.00 6.65
C LEU A 35 6.41 30.44 8.01
N PHE A 36 6.31 29.50 8.94
CA PHE A 36 5.93 29.76 10.34
C PHE A 36 7.11 29.39 11.25
N GLU A 37 8.15 30.23 11.28
CA GLU A 37 9.41 29.93 12.00
C GLU A 37 9.21 29.53 13.46
N GLN A 38 8.37 30.26 14.20
CA GLN A 38 8.08 29.97 15.61
C GLN A 38 7.37 28.62 15.83
N ARG A 39 6.72 28.08 14.79
CA ARG A 39 5.99 26.80 14.83
C ARG A 39 6.73 25.69 14.10
N GLN A 40 7.91 25.98 13.55
CA GLN A 40 8.80 25.02 12.89
C GLN A 40 8.12 24.27 11.72
N PHE A 41 7.23 24.91 10.97
CA PHE A 41 6.64 24.36 9.75
C PHE A 41 6.45 25.41 8.66
N ALA A 42 6.21 24.96 7.43
CA ALA A 42 5.83 25.81 6.31
C ALA A 42 4.57 25.25 5.64
N GLU A 43 3.69 26.15 5.22
CA GLU A 43 2.51 25.84 4.40
C GLU A 43 2.90 25.99 2.93
N ILE A 44 2.80 24.93 2.13
CA ILE A 44 2.91 25.03 0.67
C ILE A 44 1.55 25.44 0.12
N VAL A 45 1.45 26.68 -0.35
CA VAL A 45 0.21 27.30 -0.84
C VAL A 45 -0.02 26.94 -2.31
N PHE A 46 1.03 26.99 -3.12
CA PHE A 46 0.99 26.57 -4.52
C PHE A 46 2.17 25.68 -4.83
N CYS A 47 1.91 24.57 -5.52
CA CYS A 47 2.92 23.76 -6.17
C CYS A 47 2.43 23.50 -7.60
N ALA A 48 3.07 24.15 -8.56
CA ALA A 48 2.72 24.02 -9.96
C ALA A 48 3.81 23.20 -10.66
N VAL A 49 3.51 21.92 -10.88
CA VAL A 49 4.28 20.99 -11.71
C VAL A 49 3.38 20.38 -12.77
N SER A 50 3.97 19.98 -13.91
CA SER A 50 3.27 19.27 -14.98
C SER A 50 2.43 18.12 -14.42
N SER A 51 1.22 17.94 -14.93
CA SER A 51 0.30 16.86 -14.53
C SER A 51 0.90 15.46 -14.69
N SER A 52 1.85 15.29 -15.63
CA SER A 52 2.61 14.06 -15.82
C SER A 52 3.51 13.68 -14.63
N GLU A 53 3.84 14.63 -13.76
CA GLU A 53 4.81 14.47 -12.66
C GLU A 53 4.14 14.49 -11.27
N GLN A 54 2.81 14.60 -11.18
CA GLN A 54 2.07 14.82 -9.92
C GLN A 54 1.90 13.58 -9.02
N VAL A 55 2.65 12.50 -9.26
CA VAL A 55 2.44 11.23 -8.58
C VAL A 55 3.73 10.82 -7.89
N LYS A 56 3.83 11.06 -6.56
CA LYS A 56 4.62 10.30 -5.55
C LYS A 56 4.80 11.12 -4.26
N GLY A 57 4.42 10.54 -3.11
CA GLY A 57 5.23 10.71 -1.89
C GLY A 57 4.70 11.51 -0.70
N PHE A 58 3.39 11.74 -0.55
CA PHE A 58 2.86 12.40 0.66
C PHE A 58 1.91 11.50 1.45
N THR A 59 1.98 11.58 2.78
CA THR A 59 1.02 10.91 3.68
C THR A 59 -0.21 11.79 3.90
N LYS A 60 -1.39 11.15 3.96
CA LYS A 60 -2.66 11.79 4.35
C LYS A 60 -2.81 11.91 5.86
N GLU A 61 -2.01 11.18 6.63
CA GLU A 61 -2.01 11.24 8.08
C GLU A 61 -1.11 12.38 8.56
N VAL A 62 -1.69 13.32 9.30
CA VAL A 62 -0.97 14.46 9.88
C VAL A 62 -0.64 14.12 11.33
N THR A 63 0.64 13.92 11.61
CA THR A 63 1.16 13.63 12.95
C THR A 63 1.56 14.88 13.73
N LEU A 64 1.68 16.04 13.06
CA LEU A 64 1.94 17.32 13.71
C LEU A 64 0.72 17.74 14.57
N ASP A 65 0.98 18.13 15.83
CA ASP A 65 -0.06 18.55 16.77
C ASP A 65 -0.97 19.62 16.15
N LYS A 66 -2.28 19.35 16.15
CA LYS A 66 -3.34 20.22 15.63
C LYS A 66 -3.21 21.66 16.14
N ARG A 67 -2.76 21.87 17.38
CA ARG A 67 -2.60 23.20 17.99
C ARG A 67 -1.59 24.08 17.26
N LEU A 68 -0.64 23.48 16.54
CA LEU A 68 0.42 24.21 15.84
C LEU A 68 -0.05 24.77 14.50
N TRP A 69 -1.01 24.15 13.83
CA TRP A 69 -1.38 24.49 12.46
C TRP A 69 -2.86 24.84 12.26
N MET A 70 -3.77 24.31 13.09
CA MET A 70 -5.21 24.55 12.98
C MET A 70 -5.51 26.04 13.21
N GLY A 71 -6.18 26.66 12.24
CA GLY A 71 -6.49 28.10 12.24
C GLY A 71 -5.36 29.01 11.72
N TYR A 72 -4.17 28.46 11.44
CA TYR A 72 -3.04 29.21 10.86
C TYR A 72 -2.91 29.01 9.34
N ILE A 73 -3.18 27.79 8.87
CA ILE A 73 -3.18 27.44 7.45
C ILE A 73 -4.58 27.62 6.84
N LYS A 74 -4.66 27.67 5.51
CA LYS A 74 -5.94 27.76 4.81
C LYS A 74 -6.57 26.39 4.58
N ASP A 75 -7.83 26.26 4.97
CA ASP A 75 -8.67 25.13 4.61
C ASP A 75 -9.19 25.33 3.18
N TYR A 76 -8.68 24.52 2.26
CA TYR A 76 -9.15 24.50 0.88
C TYR A 76 -10.30 23.50 0.75
N GLU A 77 -11.47 23.99 0.36
CA GLU A 77 -12.63 23.14 0.12
C GLU A 77 -12.32 22.09 -0.97
N GLY A 78 -12.54 20.82 -0.64
CA GLY A 78 -12.20 19.68 -1.51
C GLY A 78 -10.71 19.31 -1.54
N GLY A 79 -9.85 19.99 -0.78
CA GLY A 79 -8.44 19.65 -0.62
C GLY A 79 -8.21 18.51 0.37
N THR A 80 -7.23 17.65 0.10
CA THR A 80 -6.73 16.67 1.08
C THR A 80 -5.52 17.25 1.80
N LEU A 81 -5.58 17.37 3.13
CA LEU A 81 -4.43 17.77 3.93
C LEU A 81 -3.36 16.67 3.91
N MET A 82 -2.10 17.06 3.71
CA MET A 82 -0.97 16.14 3.67
C MET A 82 0.21 16.72 4.43
N GLN A 83 0.99 15.85 5.09
CA GLN A 83 2.19 16.23 5.82
C GLN A 83 3.45 15.67 5.14
N CYS A 84 4.53 16.47 5.15
CA CYS A 84 5.88 16.03 4.83
C CYS A 84 6.81 16.37 6.00
N SER A 85 7.50 15.38 6.56
CA SER A 85 8.47 15.56 7.63
C SER A 85 9.89 15.34 7.08
N MET A 86 10.71 16.39 7.14
CA MET A 86 12.08 16.37 6.63
C MET A 86 13.03 15.69 7.64
N VAL A 87 13.99 14.92 7.14
CA VAL A 87 15.05 14.29 7.94
C VAL A 87 16.24 15.24 8.03
N PRO A 88 16.62 15.76 9.22
CA PRO A 88 17.59 16.85 9.34
C PRO A 88 19.00 16.54 8.79
N LYS A 89 19.40 15.27 8.78
CA LYS A 89 20.75 14.84 8.35
C LYS A 89 20.86 14.53 6.86
N VAL A 90 19.78 14.72 6.09
CA VAL A 90 19.73 14.35 4.67
C VAL A 90 19.85 15.60 3.81
N GLU A 91 20.89 15.62 2.97
CA GLU A 91 20.98 16.59 1.87
C GLU A 91 20.11 16.09 0.70
N TYR A 92 18.85 16.51 0.66
CA TYR A 92 17.85 15.98 -0.29
C TYR A 92 18.22 16.15 -1.76
N ALA A 93 19.00 17.18 -2.11
CA ALA A 93 19.54 17.35 -3.47
C ALA A 93 20.46 16.21 -3.92
N LYS A 94 21.04 15.46 -2.97
CA LYS A 94 21.92 14.30 -3.21
C LYS A 94 21.26 12.98 -2.79
N ALA A 95 19.95 12.95 -2.54
CA ALA A 95 19.27 11.77 -2.01
C ALA A 95 19.54 10.50 -2.84
N LYS A 96 19.54 10.61 -4.18
CA LYS A 96 19.84 9.48 -5.08
C LYS A 96 21.23 8.91 -4.86
N GLU A 97 22.24 9.77 -4.71
CA GLU A 97 23.62 9.36 -4.47
C GLU A 97 23.78 8.75 -3.06
N ILE A 98 23.18 9.38 -2.05
CA ILE A 98 23.19 8.88 -0.66
C ILE A 98 22.61 7.47 -0.61
N LEU A 99 21.45 7.25 -1.24
CA LEU A 99 20.80 5.93 -1.30
C LEU A 99 21.63 4.90 -2.07
N ALA A 100 22.29 5.30 -3.16
CA ALA A 100 23.17 4.41 -3.92
C ALA A 100 24.35 3.94 -3.07
N ARG A 101 25.02 4.86 -2.35
CA ARG A 101 26.13 4.54 -1.44
C ARG A 101 25.69 3.67 -0.26
N GLN A 102 24.52 3.96 0.32
CA GLN A 102 23.96 3.11 1.39
C GLN A 102 23.69 1.69 0.90
N ARG A 103 23.10 1.54 -0.30
CA ARG A 103 22.87 0.23 -0.92
C ARG A 103 24.17 -0.52 -1.14
N GLU A 104 25.20 0.15 -1.66
CA GLU A 104 26.52 -0.44 -1.88
C GLU A 104 27.14 -0.94 -0.57
N ALA A 105 27.14 -0.12 0.49
CA ALA A 105 27.67 -0.52 1.80
C ALA A 105 26.93 -1.73 2.40
N VAL A 106 25.60 -1.80 2.23
CA VAL A 106 24.80 -2.96 2.65
C VAL A 106 25.19 -4.20 1.84
N LEU A 107 25.30 -4.08 0.51
CA LEU A 107 25.70 -5.19 -0.37
C LEU A 107 27.10 -5.69 -0.07
N GLU A 108 28.06 -4.80 0.20
CA GLU A 108 29.41 -5.16 0.61
C GLU A 108 29.40 -5.97 1.91
N LYS A 109 28.61 -5.53 2.90
CA LYS A 109 28.47 -6.25 4.17
C LYS A 109 27.81 -7.62 4.00
N ILE A 110 26.83 -7.72 3.10
CA ILE A 110 26.19 -8.98 2.74
C ILE A 110 27.22 -9.90 2.07
N GLN A 111 27.98 -9.42 1.08
CA GLN A 111 29.01 -10.20 0.38
C GLN A 111 30.10 -10.72 1.32
N ALA A 112 30.49 -9.93 2.33
CA ALA A 112 31.49 -10.33 3.32
C ALA A 112 31.01 -11.44 4.28
N LYS A 113 29.68 -11.63 4.41
CA LYS A 113 29.08 -12.63 5.31
C LYS A 113 28.47 -13.82 4.58
N THR A 114 27.96 -13.60 3.37
CA THR A 114 27.25 -14.61 2.62
C THR A 114 28.19 -15.46 1.78
N ARG A 115 27.77 -16.70 1.56
CA ARG A 115 28.37 -17.62 0.58
C ARG A 115 27.54 -17.72 -0.69
N SER A 116 26.53 -16.88 -0.88
CA SER A 116 25.61 -16.92 -2.04
C SER A 116 26.33 -16.79 -3.39
N GLN A 117 27.53 -16.20 -3.44
CA GLN A 117 28.34 -16.16 -4.66
C GLN A 117 28.95 -17.52 -5.07
N ILE A 118 28.95 -18.52 -4.19
CA ILE A 118 29.47 -19.85 -4.49
C ILE A 118 28.44 -20.59 -5.35
N VAL A 119 28.83 -20.91 -6.58
CA VAL A 119 28.03 -21.73 -7.50
C VAL A 119 28.44 -23.19 -7.33
N TYR A 120 27.56 -24.00 -6.75
CA TYR A 120 27.77 -25.43 -6.60
C TYR A 120 27.39 -26.18 -7.89
N PRO A 121 28.04 -27.31 -8.22
CA PRO A 121 27.63 -28.17 -9.32
C PRO A 121 26.17 -28.64 -9.16
N GLY A 122 25.47 -28.78 -10.28
CA GLY A 122 24.10 -29.33 -10.28
C GLY A 122 24.06 -30.79 -9.82
N LEU A 123 22.96 -31.18 -9.16
CA LEU A 123 22.75 -32.52 -8.64
C LEU A 123 22.67 -33.55 -9.79
N ARG A 124 23.52 -34.59 -9.74
CA ARG A 124 23.56 -35.67 -10.75
C ARG A 124 22.80 -36.92 -10.35
N CYS A 125 22.57 -37.12 -9.06
CA CYS A 125 21.94 -38.32 -8.49
C CYS A 125 20.58 -38.66 -9.13
N PHE A 126 19.77 -37.66 -9.48
CA PHE A 126 18.46 -37.86 -10.14
C PHE A 126 18.56 -38.24 -11.62
N LYS A 127 19.68 -37.94 -12.30
CA LYS A 127 19.94 -38.42 -13.66
C LYS A 127 20.50 -39.83 -13.66
N GLU A 128 21.33 -40.13 -12.67
CA GLU A 128 22.00 -41.43 -12.52
C GLU A 128 21.06 -42.50 -11.95
N ASN A 129 20.07 -42.11 -11.15
CA ASN A 129 19.04 -42.99 -10.63
C ASN A 129 17.64 -42.35 -10.80
N PRO A 130 16.92 -42.68 -11.89
CA PRO A 130 15.58 -42.14 -12.17
C PRO A 130 14.52 -42.49 -11.12
N ASP A 131 14.71 -43.59 -10.38
CA ASP A 131 13.77 -44.04 -9.34
C ASP A 131 14.00 -43.35 -7.98
N LEU A 132 15.03 -42.52 -7.86
CA LEU A 132 15.36 -41.79 -6.64
C LEU A 132 14.36 -40.64 -6.40
N ALA A 133 13.42 -40.84 -5.49
CA ALA A 133 12.37 -39.85 -5.20
C ALA A 133 12.84 -38.66 -4.33
N ALA A 134 13.82 -38.86 -3.46
CA ALA A 134 14.32 -37.82 -2.55
C ALA A 134 15.77 -38.08 -2.14
N ILE A 135 16.45 -37.02 -1.71
CA ILE A 135 17.78 -37.08 -1.08
C ILE A 135 17.73 -36.30 0.23
N ASP A 136 18.64 -36.66 1.15
CA ASP A 136 18.83 -35.89 2.37
C ASP A 136 19.42 -34.52 2.04
N PRO A 137 18.72 -33.39 2.34
CA PRO A 137 19.22 -32.04 2.07
C PRO A 137 20.58 -31.77 2.71
N LEU A 138 20.90 -32.39 3.85
CA LEU A 138 22.18 -32.19 4.54
C LEU A 138 23.37 -32.83 3.81
N THR A 139 23.13 -33.69 2.83
CA THR A 139 24.19 -34.21 1.94
C THR A 139 24.60 -33.23 0.85
N ILE A 140 23.84 -32.13 0.67
CA ILE A 140 24.14 -31.08 -0.31
C ILE A 140 25.04 -30.04 0.37
N PRO A 141 26.31 -29.85 -0.06
CA PRO A 141 27.26 -28.97 0.62
C PRO A 141 26.72 -27.56 0.86
N GLY A 142 26.09 -26.95 -0.15
CA GLY A 142 25.53 -25.60 -0.02
C GLY A 142 24.39 -25.49 1.00
N ILE A 143 23.59 -26.54 1.19
CA ILE A 143 22.51 -26.56 2.19
C ILE A 143 23.11 -26.77 3.58
N ALA A 144 23.99 -27.76 3.75
CA ALA A 144 24.64 -28.04 5.02
C ALA A 144 25.43 -26.82 5.54
N GLU A 145 26.18 -26.15 4.67
CA GLU A 145 26.97 -24.96 5.02
C GLU A 145 26.11 -23.72 5.34
N SER A 146 24.87 -23.67 4.86
CA SER A 146 23.97 -22.54 5.09
C SER A 146 23.41 -22.48 6.52
N GLY A 147 23.59 -23.55 7.30
CA GLY A 147 22.95 -23.71 8.61
C GLY A 147 21.45 -24.01 8.51
N TRP A 148 20.99 -24.47 7.35
CA TRP A 148 19.62 -24.92 7.14
C TRP A 148 19.27 -26.06 8.10
N THR A 149 18.06 -26.03 8.64
CA THR A 149 17.51 -27.12 9.43
C THR A 149 16.13 -27.52 8.90
N PRO A 150 15.68 -28.78 9.14
CA PRO A 150 14.33 -29.20 8.78
C PRO A 150 13.24 -28.30 9.37
N GLU A 151 13.44 -27.76 10.58
CA GLU A 151 12.48 -26.86 11.23
C GLU A 151 12.37 -25.52 10.48
N MET A 152 13.49 -24.96 9.99
CA MET A 152 13.46 -23.74 9.17
C MET A 152 12.66 -23.94 7.88
N ASP A 153 12.75 -25.13 7.29
CA ASP A 153 12.01 -25.49 6.10
C ASP A 153 10.52 -25.72 6.37
N GLU A 154 10.19 -26.35 7.50
CA GLU A 154 8.80 -26.50 7.94
C GLU A 154 8.14 -25.14 8.20
N ILE A 155 8.85 -24.21 8.86
CA ILE A 155 8.38 -22.83 9.05
C ILE A 155 8.19 -22.13 7.69
N SER A 156 9.14 -22.28 6.78
CA SER A 156 9.07 -21.68 5.43
C SER A 156 7.89 -22.25 4.62
N ARG A 157 7.65 -23.56 4.71
CA ARG A 157 6.53 -24.25 4.06
C ARG A 157 5.19 -23.91 4.69
N LYS A 158 5.13 -23.69 6.01
CA LYS A 158 3.91 -23.26 6.70
C LYS A 158 3.42 -21.90 6.20
N HIS A 159 4.33 -21.01 5.83
CA HIS A 159 4.03 -19.70 5.26
C HIS A 159 4.04 -19.70 3.72
N ALA A 160 4.23 -20.84 3.07
CA ALA A 160 4.18 -20.93 1.63
C ALA A 160 2.74 -20.67 1.16
N ARG A 161 2.51 -19.47 0.64
CA ARG A 161 1.21 -19.07 0.11
C ARG A 161 0.89 -19.92 -1.12
N SER A 162 -0.27 -20.56 -1.09
CA SER A 162 -0.79 -21.25 -2.28
C SER A 162 -1.06 -20.24 -3.40
N LYS A 163 -1.22 -20.72 -4.65
CA LYS A 163 -1.67 -19.86 -5.76
C LYS A 163 -2.99 -19.18 -5.44
N LEU A 164 -3.91 -19.91 -4.79
CA LEU A 164 -5.20 -19.40 -4.36
C LEU A 164 -5.04 -18.29 -3.31
N ASN A 165 -4.23 -18.52 -2.28
CA ASN A 165 -3.98 -17.52 -1.22
C ASN A 165 -3.34 -16.25 -1.77
N THR A 166 -2.35 -16.39 -2.65
CA THR A 166 -1.72 -15.24 -3.33
C THR A 166 -2.74 -14.43 -4.13
N TRP A 167 -3.66 -15.11 -4.82
CA TRP A 167 -4.73 -14.45 -5.56
C TRP A 167 -5.77 -13.79 -4.64
N GLN A 168 -6.17 -14.44 -3.54
CA GLN A 168 -7.07 -13.88 -2.53
C GLN A 168 -6.52 -12.55 -1.98
N ILE A 169 -5.26 -12.54 -1.54
CA ILE A 169 -4.56 -11.33 -1.05
C ILE A 169 -4.58 -10.22 -2.12
N THR A 170 -4.28 -10.58 -3.37
CA THR A 170 -4.28 -9.62 -4.48
C THR A 170 -5.67 -9.00 -4.68
N VAL A 171 -6.71 -9.83 -4.72
CA VAL A 171 -8.09 -9.37 -4.93
C VAL A 171 -8.56 -8.50 -3.77
N VAL A 172 -8.31 -8.89 -2.52
CA VAL A 172 -8.66 -8.06 -1.35
C VAL A 172 -7.94 -6.71 -1.37
N GLY A 173 -6.65 -6.70 -1.72
CA GLY A 173 -5.88 -5.45 -1.87
C GLY A 173 -6.44 -4.54 -2.96
N GLU A 174 -6.86 -5.09 -4.11
CA GLU A 174 -7.53 -4.33 -5.16
C GLU A 174 -8.92 -3.82 -4.73
N MET A 175 -9.66 -4.62 -3.96
CA MET A 175 -10.95 -4.23 -3.40
C MET A 175 -10.80 -3.06 -2.41
N LEU A 176 -9.79 -3.07 -1.54
CA LEU A 176 -9.56 -2.01 -0.54
C LEU A 176 -9.37 -0.62 -1.15
N VAL A 177 -8.78 -0.55 -2.35
CA VAL A 177 -8.52 0.70 -3.08
C VAL A 177 -9.61 1.04 -4.10
N HIS A 178 -10.61 0.18 -4.27
CA HIS A 178 -11.70 0.41 -5.22
C HIS A 178 -12.56 1.63 -4.80
N PRO A 179 -13.01 2.50 -5.72
CA PRO A 179 -13.77 3.71 -5.36
C PRO A 179 -15.05 3.46 -4.54
N SER A 180 -15.65 2.29 -4.71
CA SER A 180 -16.85 1.87 -3.96
C SER A 180 -16.57 1.24 -2.60
N ALA A 181 -15.31 1.10 -2.19
CA ALA A 181 -14.94 0.32 -1.00
C ALA A 181 -14.99 1.10 0.32
N TRP A 182 -15.07 2.43 0.26
CA TRP A 182 -14.99 3.30 1.45
C TRP A 182 -15.94 2.91 2.62
N PRO A 183 -17.17 2.39 2.42
CA PRO A 183 -18.02 1.99 3.55
C PRO A 183 -17.60 0.67 4.21
N PHE A 184 -16.80 -0.13 3.51
CA PHE A 184 -16.49 -1.52 3.86
C PHE A 184 -15.05 -1.68 4.37
N GLN A 185 -14.29 -0.59 4.49
CA GLN A 185 -12.88 -0.66 4.89
C GLN A 185 -12.68 -1.13 6.32
N LYS A 186 -13.67 -0.93 7.20
CA LYS A 186 -13.62 -1.27 8.62
C LYS A 186 -14.97 -1.83 9.07
N PRO A 187 -15.03 -2.53 10.22
CA PRO A 187 -16.29 -2.89 10.85
C PRO A 187 -17.17 -1.66 11.07
N VAL A 188 -18.50 -1.83 10.96
CA VAL A 188 -19.47 -0.77 11.23
C VAL A 188 -19.42 -0.38 12.72
N ASP A 189 -19.29 0.91 13.01
CA ASP A 189 -19.25 1.36 14.40
C ASP A 189 -20.65 1.29 15.05
N ALA A 190 -20.79 0.49 16.10
CA ALA A 190 -22.04 0.36 16.86
C ALA A 190 -22.45 1.66 17.57
N GLN A 191 -21.53 2.59 17.81
CA GLN A 191 -21.87 3.90 18.38
C GLN A 191 -22.51 4.81 17.33
N GLU A 192 -22.08 4.71 16.07
CA GLU A 192 -22.65 5.48 14.96
C GLU A 192 -23.92 4.85 14.40
N VAL A 193 -24.01 3.51 14.43
CA VAL A 193 -25.14 2.73 13.93
C VAL A 193 -25.64 1.72 14.99
N PRO A 194 -26.43 2.18 15.99
CA PRO A 194 -26.74 1.39 17.19
C PRO A 194 -27.51 0.09 16.98
N ASP A 195 -28.35 0.01 15.94
CA ASP A 195 -29.17 -1.16 15.65
C ASP A 195 -28.49 -2.16 14.70
N TYR A 196 -27.32 -1.83 14.14
CA TYR A 196 -26.68 -2.62 13.08
C TYR A 196 -26.50 -4.09 13.44
N TYR A 197 -25.86 -4.37 14.58
CA TYR A 197 -25.58 -5.73 15.03
C TYR A 197 -26.81 -6.49 15.56
N THR A 198 -27.95 -5.79 15.73
CA THR A 198 -29.23 -6.45 16.02
C THR A 198 -29.88 -6.97 14.75
N VAL A 199 -29.61 -6.36 13.60
CA VAL A 199 -30.13 -6.75 12.29
C VAL A 199 -29.15 -7.69 11.58
N VAL A 200 -27.88 -7.31 11.49
CA VAL A 200 -26.81 -8.05 10.83
C VAL A 200 -26.15 -9.02 11.82
N LYS A 201 -26.27 -10.33 11.56
CA LYS A 201 -25.81 -11.40 12.47
C LYS A 201 -24.38 -11.87 12.22
N GLU A 202 -23.94 -11.83 10.97
CA GLU A 202 -22.61 -12.26 10.56
C GLU A 202 -21.91 -11.09 9.85
N PRO A 203 -21.46 -10.07 10.61
CA PRO A 203 -20.78 -8.92 10.03
C PRO A 203 -19.48 -9.33 9.34
N MET A 204 -19.16 -8.66 8.23
CA MET A 204 -17.89 -8.81 7.53
C MET A 204 -17.52 -7.47 6.90
N ASP A 205 -16.22 -7.20 6.84
CA ASP A 205 -15.62 -6.00 6.27
C ASP A 205 -14.25 -6.35 5.66
N LEU A 206 -13.69 -5.43 4.89
CA LEU A 206 -12.45 -5.66 4.14
C LEU A 206 -11.21 -5.77 5.03
N MET A 207 -11.16 -5.09 6.18
CA MET A 207 -10.05 -5.23 7.13
C MET A 207 -10.08 -6.62 7.79
N THR A 208 -11.26 -7.10 8.18
CA THR A 208 -11.42 -8.46 8.69
C THR A 208 -11.11 -9.51 7.62
N LEU A 209 -11.58 -9.32 6.39
CA LEU A 209 -11.32 -10.22 5.26
C LEU A 209 -9.82 -10.25 4.92
N GLU A 210 -9.14 -9.09 4.93
CA GLU A 210 -7.69 -8.97 4.72
C GLU A 210 -6.90 -9.79 5.76
N ALA A 211 -7.19 -9.61 7.05
CA ALA A 211 -6.55 -10.39 8.10
C ALA A 211 -6.79 -11.91 7.92
N ASN A 212 -8.00 -12.31 7.55
CA ASN A 212 -8.32 -13.72 7.33
C ASN A 212 -7.58 -14.34 6.13
N VAL A 213 -7.38 -13.59 5.03
CA VAL A 213 -6.58 -14.09 3.90
C VAL A 213 -5.08 -14.10 4.21
N GLU A 214 -4.57 -13.16 5.01
CA GLU A 214 -3.17 -13.17 5.46
C GLU A 214 -2.87 -14.38 6.36
N ASP A 215 -3.82 -14.75 7.22
CA ASP A 215 -3.77 -15.94 8.08
C ASP A 215 -4.10 -17.25 7.34
N ASN A 216 -4.30 -17.20 6.02
CA ASN A 216 -4.62 -18.36 5.17
C ASN A 216 -5.87 -19.15 5.65
N LYS A 217 -6.91 -18.45 6.14
CA LYS A 217 -8.14 -19.08 6.65
C LYS A 217 -9.06 -19.64 5.58
N TYR A 218 -8.79 -19.37 4.31
CA TYR A 218 -9.61 -19.80 3.18
C TYR A 218 -8.86 -20.77 2.26
N PRO A 219 -8.62 -22.02 2.70
CA PRO A 219 -7.96 -23.02 1.86
C PRO A 219 -8.80 -23.42 0.64
N VAL A 220 -10.12 -23.19 0.70
CA VAL A 220 -11.09 -23.45 -0.36
C VAL A 220 -11.63 -22.12 -0.89
N LEU A 221 -11.74 -22.00 -2.22
CA LEU A 221 -12.20 -20.78 -2.89
C LEU A 221 -13.60 -20.35 -2.44
N GLU A 222 -14.50 -21.32 -2.25
CA GLU A 222 -15.90 -21.04 -1.92
C GLU A 222 -16.07 -20.42 -0.53
N ASP A 223 -15.20 -20.77 0.44
CA ASP A 223 -15.22 -20.15 1.78
C ASP A 223 -14.87 -18.65 1.70
N PHE A 224 -13.87 -18.32 0.86
CA PHE A 224 -13.50 -16.92 0.59
C PHE A 224 -14.62 -16.15 -0.11
N ILE A 225 -15.27 -16.77 -1.11
CA ILE A 225 -16.40 -16.16 -1.82
C ILE A 225 -17.55 -15.91 -0.84
N HIS A 226 -17.87 -16.89 0.01
CA HIS A 226 -18.95 -16.81 0.97
C HIS A 226 -18.78 -15.63 1.93
N ASP A 227 -17.61 -15.50 2.57
CA ASP A 227 -17.35 -14.39 3.49
C ASP A 227 -17.28 -13.04 2.75
N THR A 228 -16.71 -13.01 1.54
CA THR A 228 -16.69 -11.76 0.75
C THR A 228 -18.10 -11.29 0.40
N ARG A 229 -19.02 -12.21 0.07
CA ARG A 229 -20.43 -11.88 -0.24
C ARG A 229 -21.16 -11.27 0.94
N LYS A 230 -20.87 -11.70 2.18
CA LYS A 230 -21.47 -11.10 3.40
C LYS A 230 -21.29 -9.59 3.44
N ILE A 231 -20.16 -9.06 2.97
CA ILE A 231 -19.90 -7.60 2.90
C ILE A 231 -21.00 -6.91 2.10
N PHE A 232 -21.34 -7.44 0.93
CA PHE A 232 -22.32 -6.83 0.03
C PHE A 232 -23.75 -7.11 0.46
N GLU A 233 -24.05 -8.37 0.83
CA GLU A 233 -25.38 -8.80 1.22
C GLU A 233 -25.85 -8.13 2.50
N ASN A 234 -25.00 -8.09 3.54
CA ASN A 234 -25.32 -7.36 4.77
C ASN A 234 -25.56 -5.89 4.49
N CYS A 235 -24.74 -5.27 3.64
CA CYS A 235 -24.93 -3.88 3.25
C CYS A 235 -26.28 -3.69 2.55
N LYS A 236 -26.64 -4.52 1.57
CA LYS A 236 -27.88 -4.37 0.78
C LYS A 236 -29.14 -4.74 1.57
N ASN A 237 -29.03 -5.65 2.53
CA ASN A 237 -30.15 -6.03 3.40
C ASN A 237 -30.42 -4.96 4.46
N TYR A 238 -29.36 -4.40 5.05
CA TYR A 238 -29.48 -3.34 6.04
C TYR A 238 -29.83 -1.99 5.39
N ASN A 239 -29.21 -1.67 4.25
CA ASN A 239 -29.42 -0.41 3.55
C ASN A 239 -30.39 -0.59 2.38
N GLY A 240 -31.46 0.20 2.35
CA GLY A 240 -32.44 0.16 1.26
C GLY A 240 -31.85 0.36 -0.14
N GLU A 241 -32.54 -0.20 -1.14
CA GLU A 241 -32.16 -0.12 -2.55
C GLU A 241 -31.99 1.34 -3.01
N GLY A 242 -30.99 1.59 -3.86
CA GLY A 242 -30.71 2.91 -4.42
C GLY A 242 -29.96 3.88 -3.50
N THR A 243 -29.76 3.54 -2.22
CA THR A 243 -28.90 4.33 -1.31
C THR A 243 -27.45 4.37 -1.79
N ARG A 244 -26.66 5.32 -1.26
CA ARG A 244 -25.22 5.42 -1.60
C ARG A 244 -24.48 4.14 -1.21
N TYR A 245 -24.79 3.58 -0.03
CA TYR A 245 -24.21 2.32 0.45
C TYR A 245 -24.56 1.14 -0.44
N TRP A 246 -25.84 1.00 -0.82
CA TRP A 246 -26.29 -0.03 -1.73
C TRP A 246 -25.58 0.04 -3.09
N ARG A 247 -25.44 1.25 -3.66
CA ARG A 247 -24.70 1.44 -4.92
C ARG A 247 -23.22 1.10 -4.79
N CYS A 248 -22.61 1.42 -3.65
CA CYS A 248 -21.23 1.02 -3.35
C CYS A 248 -21.10 -0.52 -3.28
N ALA A 249 -22.00 -1.20 -2.56
CA ALA A 249 -22.01 -2.66 -2.47
C ALA A 249 -22.15 -3.31 -3.86
N SER A 250 -23.12 -2.87 -4.67
CA SER A 250 -23.31 -3.38 -6.03
C SER A 250 -22.10 -3.14 -6.95
N GLY A 251 -21.43 -1.99 -6.82
CA GLY A 251 -20.24 -1.69 -7.60
C GLY A 251 -19.04 -2.57 -7.23
N LEU A 252 -18.81 -2.76 -5.93
CA LEU A 252 -17.71 -3.59 -5.44
C LEU A 252 -17.96 -5.09 -5.67
N GLU A 253 -19.21 -5.54 -5.53
CA GLU A 253 -19.63 -6.91 -5.82
C GLU A 253 -19.40 -7.27 -7.28
N LYS A 254 -19.80 -6.39 -8.21
CA LYS A 254 -19.55 -6.61 -9.64
C LYS A 254 -18.06 -6.78 -9.94
N PHE A 255 -17.22 -5.93 -9.35
CA PHE A 255 -15.76 -6.03 -9.48
C PHE A 255 -15.24 -7.38 -8.96
N PHE A 256 -15.70 -7.81 -7.78
CA PHE A 256 -15.33 -9.09 -7.19
C PHE A 256 -15.72 -10.28 -8.09
N ASP A 257 -16.92 -10.23 -8.68
CA ASP A 257 -17.45 -11.29 -9.53
C ASP A 257 -16.65 -11.47 -10.82
N GLU A 258 -16.20 -10.35 -11.40
CA GLU A 258 -15.28 -10.35 -12.54
C GLU A 258 -13.96 -11.06 -12.18
N LYS A 259 -13.39 -10.77 -11.01
CA LYS A 259 -12.15 -11.42 -10.53
C LYS A 259 -12.32 -12.91 -10.30
N VAL A 260 -13.42 -13.34 -9.66
CA VAL A 260 -13.73 -14.76 -9.44
C VAL A 260 -13.88 -15.50 -10.77
N LYS A 261 -14.57 -14.89 -11.75
CA LYS A 261 -14.73 -15.45 -13.10
C LYS A 261 -13.39 -15.62 -13.81
N GLU A 262 -12.53 -14.60 -13.75
CA GLU A 262 -11.18 -14.67 -14.31
C GLU A 262 -10.38 -15.82 -13.69
N TRP A 263 -10.39 -15.95 -12.35
CA TRP A 263 -9.70 -17.03 -11.65
C TRP A 263 -10.17 -18.41 -12.09
N ARG A 264 -11.49 -18.64 -12.10
CA ARG A 264 -12.07 -19.91 -12.53
C ARG A 264 -11.69 -20.25 -13.99
N SER A 265 -11.66 -19.25 -14.87
CA SER A 265 -11.26 -19.47 -16.28
C SER A 265 -9.79 -19.88 -16.46
N ARG A 266 -8.90 -19.43 -15.56
CA ARG A 266 -7.48 -19.77 -15.57
C ARG A 266 -7.21 -21.15 -14.98
N ALA A 267 -8.02 -21.58 -14.01
CA ALA A 267 -7.90 -22.88 -13.37
C ALA A 267 -8.38 -24.05 -14.26
N SER A 268 -9.22 -23.78 -15.27
CA SER A 268 -9.70 -24.78 -16.24
C SER A 268 -8.77 -25.01 -17.44
N LYS A 269 -7.58 -24.37 -17.48
CA LYS A 269 -6.55 -24.56 -18.50
C LYS A 269 -5.33 -25.24 -17.89
#